data_AF-A0A2Y9HSR6-F1
#
_entry.id   AF-A0A2Y9HSR6-F1
#
_cell.length_a   1.000
_cell.length_b   1.000
_cell.length_c   1.000
_cell.angle_alpha   90.00
_cell.angle_beta   90.00
_cell.angle_gamma   90.00
#
_symmetry.space_group_name_H-M   'P 1'
#
loop_
_entity.id
_entity.type
_entity.pdbx_description
1 polymer ?
#
loop_
_entity_poly.entity_id
_entity_poly.type
_entity_poly.pdbx_seq_one_letter_code
_entity_poly.pdbx_strand_id
1 'polypeptide(L)'
;MNGDRVHFYTDNQRVFLGPRGLDSVPESPASPRRPGLVQTGMAVLAVTLVSSLVALFVVDPHHSGGVAGLQETIQMFKSHVENSSTWSTEVQMLACRVDNVSSQIQVLSGHLENASAEIQTVKDVLKDANTLSFQTQILRRSMEGASEDIQKLKGDLEKANALNSQTHSFLKSSLENSSIGLHMLSGGLGNANAEIAILKAGLKMANAQAQWTNSSLKNANAQIQVLRGQLAGVNDLRAQNQILRSSLEGANAEIQRVKGSLQNANALNSQMQTFLRGSLDNTSSEIEFLRGHFKRAGDEIHLLKRDLETVTAQTQVTSNRLEQTDAQIQLLKTELENVSALDSKTQVLNGYLKNASREIQTLKQGMKTAAALGTKIQMLESNLQKASAEIQRLEADLENTKTLTMKIQEEKSCLETVHVALVSQEQLQRTQNQLLQLILQGWKVYGESLYYFSHVKKSWHEAEQFCVSQGAHLASVTSEEEQAFLVRFTSTSYHWIGLTDGSEEGSWRWVDGTPFNVAQSRA
;
A
#
# COMPACT_ATOMS: atom_id res chain seq x y z
N MET A 1 22.84 34.92 34.60
CA MET A 1 24.06 34.41 33.94
C MET A 1 23.82 34.53 32.45
N ASN A 2 24.28 35.62 31.84
CA ASN A 2 25.47 35.68 30.97
C ASN A 2 25.33 34.67 29.81
N GLY A 3 25.13 35.04 28.55
CA GLY A 3 25.51 36.25 27.83
C GLY A 3 26.34 35.78 26.64
N ASP A 4 26.03 36.24 25.43
CA ASP A 4 27.07 36.30 24.40
C ASP A 4 26.85 37.51 23.50
N ARG A 5 27.91 38.31 23.51
CA ARG A 5 28.04 39.67 23.04
C ARG A 5 28.92 39.56 21.79
N VAL A 6 28.43 40.07 20.67
CA VAL A 6 29.20 40.12 19.42
C VAL A 6 30.36 41.10 19.60
N HIS A 7 31.58 40.62 19.38
CA HIS A 7 32.79 41.45 19.31
C HIS A 7 33.15 41.71 17.84
N PHE A 8 33.17 42.98 17.43
CA PHE A 8 33.96 43.42 16.29
C PHE A 8 34.89 44.53 16.76
N TYR A 9 36.19 44.26 16.73
CA TYR A 9 37.22 45.28 16.86
C TYR A 9 37.56 45.83 15.47
N THR A 10 37.61 47.14 15.42
CA THR A 10 38.07 48.00 14.33
C THR A 10 39.59 47.96 14.20
N ASP A 11 40.13 48.12 13.00
CA ASP A 11 41.21 49.10 12.86
C ASP A 11 41.26 49.75 11.47
N ASN A 12 41.76 50.97 11.54
CA ASN A 12 41.83 52.08 10.60
C ASN A 12 42.46 51.76 9.23
N GLN A 13 41.99 52.44 8.18
CA GLN A 13 42.63 53.71 7.72
C GLN A 13 41.85 54.33 6.55
N ARG A 14 41.57 55.64 6.68
CA ARG A 14 41.11 56.53 5.61
C ARG A 14 42.25 56.74 4.61
N VAL A 15 41.95 57.10 3.35
CA VAL A 15 42.37 58.37 2.71
C VAL A 15 41.96 58.42 1.21
N PHE A 16 41.23 59.49 0.90
CA PHE A 16 41.04 60.25 -0.34
C PHE A 16 41.39 59.67 -1.72
N LEU A 17 40.37 59.68 -2.58
CA LEU A 17 40.48 59.66 -4.04
C LEU A 17 40.49 61.08 -4.59
N GLY A 18 41.46 61.38 -5.46
CA GLY A 18 41.41 62.50 -6.39
C GLY A 18 42.56 62.43 -7.38
N PRO A 19 42.31 62.30 -8.70
CA PRO A 19 43.31 62.57 -9.71
C PRO A 19 43.06 63.96 -10.32
N ARG A 20 44.04 64.86 -10.20
CA ARG A 20 44.21 65.99 -11.12
C ARG A 20 45.07 65.49 -12.29
N GLY A 21 44.48 65.45 -13.47
CA GLY A 21 45.20 65.37 -14.74
C GLY A 21 45.37 66.76 -15.36
N LEU A 22 46.26 66.78 -16.36
CA LEU A 22 46.43 67.79 -17.41
C LEU A 22 47.08 69.11 -16.93
N ASP A 23 48.15 69.66 -17.51
CA ASP A 23 48.96 69.34 -18.69
C ASP A 23 50.30 70.07 -18.49
N SER A 24 51.42 69.45 -18.88
CA SER A 24 52.64 70.19 -19.23
C SER A 24 53.11 69.69 -20.58
N VAL A 25 52.98 70.59 -21.57
CA VAL A 25 53.56 70.42 -22.91
C VAL A 25 55.09 70.47 -22.79
N PRO A 26 55.82 69.54 -23.43
CA PRO A 26 57.27 69.50 -23.43
C PRO A 26 57.89 70.07 -24.72
N GLU A 27 59.16 70.45 -24.59
CA GLU A 27 60.19 70.56 -25.65
C GLU A 27 60.01 71.69 -26.69
N SER A 28 61.06 72.38 -27.16
CA SER A 28 62.42 71.89 -27.41
C SER A 28 63.44 73.04 -27.43
N PRO A 29 64.74 72.75 -27.17
CA PRO A 29 65.82 73.72 -27.07
C PRO A 29 66.56 73.87 -28.41
N ALA A 30 67.14 75.06 -28.65
CA ALA A 30 68.14 75.24 -29.69
C ALA A 30 69.30 76.12 -29.21
N SER A 31 70.45 75.47 -29.06
CA SER A 31 71.81 76.00 -29.25
C SER A 31 72.36 77.07 -28.30
N PRO A 32 73.28 76.70 -27.38
CA PRO A 32 74.36 77.56 -26.94
C PRO A 32 75.55 77.41 -27.90
N ARG A 33 75.92 78.48 -28.62
CA ARG A 33 77.26 78.59 -29.22
C ARG A 33 78.19 79.34 -28.26
N ARG A 34 79.36 78.74 -28.08
CA ARG A 34 80.41 78.95 -27.07
C ARG A 34 80.88 80.41 -26.91
N PRO A 35 81.40 80.78 -25.73
CA PRO A 35 82.24 81.96 -25.56
C PRO A 35 83.70 81.62 -25.95
N GLY A 36 84.22 82.33 -26.95
CA GLY A 36 85.65 82.36 -27.30
C GLY A 36 86.20 83.74 -26.95
N LEU A 37 86.98 83.79 -25.87
CA LEU A 37 87.73 84.95 -25.42
C LEU A 37 89.06 85.02 -26.20
N VAL A 38 89.59 86.24 -26.39
CA VAL A 38 91.01 86.56 -26.68
C VAL A 38 91.48 86.49 -28.14
N GLN A 39 91.33 87.60 -28.89
CA GLN A 39 92.38 88.08 -29.80
C GLN A 39 92.06 89.50 -30.33
N THR A 40 92.55 90.56 -29.66
CA THR A 40 92.90 91.89 -30.23
C THR A 40 93.29 92.87 -29.11
N GLY A 41 94.36 92.54 -28.38
CA GLY A 41 94.95 93.37 -27.33
C GLY A 41 96.42 93.73 -27.60
N MET A 42 96.85 93.75 -28.87
CA MET A 42 98.24 93.96 -29.29
C MET A 42 98.32 94.91 -30.48
N ALA A 43 97.80 96.14 -30.32
CA ALA A 43 98.04 97.24 -31.26
C ALA A 43 98.12 98.64 -30.58
N VAL A 44 98.00 98.72 -29.24
CA VAL A 44 97.89 100.00 -28.51
C VAL A 44 99.12 100.32 -27.65
N LEU A 45 100.14 99.46 -27.59
CA LEU A 45 101.35 99.66 -26.76
C LEU A 45 102.66 99.86 -27.54
N ALA A 46 102.64 99.84 -28.87
CA ALA A 46 103.83 100.06 -29.71
C ALA A 46 103.95 101.49 -30.29
N VAL A 47 102.87 102.30 -30.22
CA VAL A 47 102.86 103.68 -30.77
C VAL A 47 103.09 104.74 -29.69
N THR A 48 103.00 104.38 -28.40
CA THR A 48 103.21 105.29 -27.26
C THR A 48 104.62 105.26 -26.67
N LEU A 49 105.50 104.36 -27.14
CA LEU A 49 106.91 104.26 -26.68
C LEU A 49 107.94 104.88 -27.63
N VAL A 50 107.53 105.33 -28.83
CA VAL A 50 108.44 105.96 -29.82
C VAL A 50 108.37 107.50 -29.80
N SER A 51 107.40 108.09 -29.08
CA SER A 51 107.24 109.55 -28.95
C SER A 51 107.87 110.17 -27.69
N SER A 52 108.74 109.47 -26.97
CA SER A 52 109.33 110.03 -25.72
C SER A 52 110.83 109.76 -25.50
N LEU A 53 111.54 109.25 -26.51
CA LEU A 53 112.99 109.13 -26.46
C LEU A 53 113.60 109.66 -27.76
N VAL A 54 114.14 110.90 -27.69
CA VAL A 54 114.87 111.65 -28.74
C VAL A 54 114.10 112.86 -29.33
N ALA A 55 113.38 113.58 -28.47
CA ALA A 55 113.17 115.05 -28.58
C ALA A 55 114.06 115.79 -27.55
N LEU A 56 115.28 115.30 -27.38
CA LEU A 56 116.35 115.93 -26.62
C LEU A 56 117.62 115.72 -27.43
N PHE A 57 117.82 116.50 -28.49
CA PHE A 57 119.11 117.02 -28.94
C PHE A 57 118.88 117.92 -30.16
N VAL A 58 119.46 119.12 -30.11
CA VAL A 58 119.55 120.17 -31.14
C VAL A 58 118.46 121.27 -31.08
N VAL A 59 118.62 122.18 -30.11
CA VAL A 59 118.50 123.63 -30.34
C VAL A 59 119.89 124.24 -30.11
N ASP A 60 120.34 124.94 -31.15
CA ASP A 60 121.37 125.98 -31.32
C ASP A 60 122.56 126.15 -30.35
N PRO A 61 123.74 126.55 -30.88
CA PRO A 61 125.00 126.64 -30.18
C PRO A 61 125.20 128.02 -29.52
N HIS A 62 126.02 128.04 -28.46
CA HIS A 62 127.15 128.96 -28.23
C HIS A 62 127.46 129.05 -26.73
N HIS A 63 128.53 128.38 -26.28
CA HIS A 63 129.79 128.99 -25.83
C HIS A 63 130.63 128.02 -24.99
N SER A 64 131.84 127.76 -25.50
CA SER A 64 133.12 127.76 -24.77
C SER A 64 133.34 126.80 -23.59
N GLY A 65 134.11 125.74 -23.88
CA GLY A 65 135.31 125.42 -23.08
C GLY A 65 135.39 124.00 -22.50
N GLY A 66 136.35 123.19 -22.99
CA GLY A 66 136.88 122.04 -22.24
C GLY A 66 136.95 120.72 -23.01
N VAL A 67 137.94 120.58 -23.88
CA VAL A 67 138.35 119.32 -24.55
C VAL A 67 139.14 118.46 -23.56
N ALA A 68 138.63 117.28 -23.16
CA ALA A 68 139.43 116.17 -22.57
C ALA A 68 138.65 114.85 -22.25
N GLY A 69 137.44 114.58 -22.76
CA GLY A 69 136.65 113.40 -22.33
C GLY A 69 135.94 112.60 -23.42
N LEU A 70 136.12 112.95 -24.69
CA LEU A 70 135.31 112.44 -25.81
C LEU A 70 136.03 111.40 -26.70
N GLN A 71 137.05 110.73 -26.14
CA GLN A 71 137.79 109.66 -26.82
C GLN A 71 137.74 108.30 -26.10
N GLU A 72 137.23 108.23 -24.85
CA GLU A 72 137.06 106.95 -24.12
C GLU A 72 135.66 106.33 -24.24
N THR A 73 134.64 107.08 -24.63
CA THR A 73 133.25 106.57 -24.70
C THR A 73 132.93 105.86 -26.02
N ILE A 74 133.65 106.18 -27.11
CA ILE A 74 133.43 105.58 -28.44
C ILE A 74 134.15 104.22 -28.58
N GLN A 75 135.13 103.93 -27.74
CA GLN A 75 135.89 102.67 -27.77
C GLN A 75 135.28 101.57 -26.88
N MET A 76 134.32 101.90 -26.01
CA MET A 76 133.63 100.94 -25.12
C MET A 76 132.34 100.35 -25.74
N PHE A 77 131.71 101.05 -26.70
CA PHE A 77 130.44 100.60 -27.30
C PHE A 77 130.61 99.68 -28.52
N LYS A 78 131.83 99.61 -29.09
CA LYS A 78 132.13 98.74 -30.24
C LYS A 78 132.44 97.28 -29.83
N SER A 79 132.82 97.03 -28.57
CA SER A 79 133.12 95.67 -28.06
C SER A 79 131.90 94.95 -27.47
N HIS A 80 130.69 95.51 -27.57
CA HIS A 80 129.45 94.88 -27.08
C HIS A 80 128.44 94.51 -28.19
N VAL A 81 128.79 94.79 -29.46
CA VAL A 81 127.93 94.55 -30.64
C VAL A 81 128.37 93.33 -31.47
N GLU A 82 129.40 92.60 -31.04
CA GLU A 82 129.85 91.34 -31.66
C GLU A 82 129.51 90.13 -30.77
N ASN A 83 128.25 89.69 -30.75
CA ASN A 83 127.88 88.31 -30.36
C ASN A 83 126.55 87.86 -31.00
N SER A 84 126.49 87.92 -32.34
CA SER A 84 125.28 87.70 -33.16
C SER A 84 124.79 86.24 -33.26
N SER A 85 125.53 85.25 -32.76
CA SER A 85 125.18 83.83 -32.90
C SER A 85 124.25 83.29 -31.80
N THR A 86 124.14 83.96 -30.66
CA THR A 86 123.37 83.46 -29.50
C THR A 86 121.86 83.71 -29.61
N TRP A 87 121.45 84.78 -30.32
CA TRP A 87 120.03 85.16 -30.42
C TRP A 87 119.24 84.29 -31.42
N SER A 88 119.89 83.81 -32.49
CA SER A 88 119.24 82.95 -33.49
C SER A 88 118.85 81.58 -32.93
N THR A 89 119.65 81.03 -32.00
CA THR A 89 119.39 79.73 -31.38
C THR A 89 118.22 79.78 -30.39
N GLU A 90 118.04 80.90 -29.68
CA GLU A 90 116.92 81.06 -28.72
C GLU A 90 115.57 81.20 -29.43
N VAL A 91 115.51 81.93 -30.55
CA VAL A 91 114.26 82.09 -31.33
C VAL A 91 113.82 80.77 -31.99
N GLN A 92 114.75 79.97 -32.53
CA GLN A 92 114.43 78.64 -33.04
C GLN A 92 113.99 77.68 -31.92
N MET A 93 114.62 77.76 -30.75
CA MET A 93 114.20 76.98 -29.58
C MET A 93 112.77 77.35 -29.13
N LEU A 94 112.42 78.64 -29.18
CA LEU A 94 111.05 79.09 -28.88
C LEU A 94 110.04 78.60 -29.92
N ALA A 95 110.37 78.68 -31.22
CA ALA A 95 109.52 78.16 -32.28
C ALA A 95 109.24 76.66 -32.10
N CYS A 96 110.28 75.87 -31.80
CA CYS A 96 110.13 74.45 -31.47
C CYS A 96 109.24 74.20 -30.25
N ARG A 97 109.29 75.06 -29.22
CA ARG A 97 108.41 74.95 -28.05
C ARG A 97 106.96 75.28 -28.40
N VAL A 98 106.74 76.28 -29.26
CA VAL A 98 105.39 76.64 -29.74
C VAL A 98 104.80 75.51 -30.58
N ASP A 99 105.58 74.88 -31.47
CA ASP A 99 105.12 73.73 -32.26
C ASP A 99 104.81 72.51 -31.40
N ASN A 100 105.60 72.28 -30.35
CA ASN A 100 105.33 71.23 -29.37
C ASN A 100 104.02 71.50 -28.61
N VAL A 101 103.78 72.74 -28.18
CA VAL A 101 102.52 73.13 -27.53
C VAL A 101 101.34 73.02 -28.50
N SER A 102 101.51 73.41 -29.76
CA SER A 102 100.49 73.27 -30.80
C SER A 102 100.12 71.80 -31.05
N SER A 103 101.12 70.93 -31.13
CA SER A 103 100.92 69.48 -31.26
C SER A 103 100.20 68.88 -30.05
N GLN A 104 100.54 69.32 -28.82
CA GLN A 104 99.84 68.92 -27.61
C GLN A 104 98.38 69.39 -27.59
N ILE A 105 98.10 70.62 -28.05
CA ILE A 105 96.73 71.14 -28.18
C ILE A 105 95.93 70.33 -29.19
N GLN A 106 96.54 69.94 -30.31
CA GLN A 106 95.87 69.13 -31.33
C GLN A 106 95.55 67.71 -30.83
N VAL A 107 96.47 67.09 -30.09
CA VAL A 107 96.22 65.80 -29.40
C VAL A 107 95.10 65.96 -28.37
N LEU A 108 95.13 67.04 -27.58
CA LEU A 108 94.09 67.32 -26.59
C LEU A 108 92.72 67.52 -27.25
N SER A 109 92.68 68.20 -28.40
CA SER A 109 91.47 68.37 -29.21
C SER A 109 90.94 67.02 -29.70
N GLY A 110 91.83 66.14 -30.18
CA GLY A 110 91.47 64.77 -30.57
C GLY A 110 90.91 63.95 -29.41
N HIS A 111 91.50 64.06 -28.21
CA HIS A 111 90.95 63.43 -27.00
C HIS A 111 89.58 63.99 -26.63
N LEU A 112 89.36 65.30 -26.81
CA LEU A 112 88.08 65.94 -26.50
C LEU A 112 86.97 65.50 -27.46
N GLU A 113 87.29 65.33 -28.75
CA GLU A 113 86.36 64.80 -29.74
C GLU A 113 86.01 63.34 -29.46
N ASN A 114 87.00 62.51 -29.10
CA ASN A 114 86.76 61.11 -28.72
C ASN A 114 85.89 61.01 -27.46
N ALA A 115 86.19 61.81 -26.43
CA ALA A 115 85.36 61.87 -25.22
C ALA A 115 83.92 62.34 -25.53
N SER A 116 83.75 63.29 -26.46
CA SER A 116 82.43 63.73 -26.90
C SER A 116 81.65 62.62 -27.62
N ALA A 117 82.34 61.80 -28.43
CA ALA A 117 81.72 60.65 -29.10
C ALA A 117 81.29 59.57 -28.08
N GLU A 118 82.14 59.29 -27.09
CA GLU A 118 81.83 58.35 -25.99
C GLU A 118 80.66 58.84 -25.12
N ILE A 119 80.55 60.14 -24.85
CA ILE A 119 79.39 60.69 -24.12
C ILE A 119 78.10 60.51 -24.93
N GLN A 120 78.16 60.65 -26.26
CA GLN A 120 76.99 60.47 -27.11
C GLN A 120 76.56 59.01 -27.18
N THR A 121 77.49 58.06 -27.25
CA THR A 121 77.14 56.62 -27.20
C THR A 121 76.53 56.24 -25.85
N VAL A 122 77.05 56.76 -24.74
CA VAL A 122 76.46 56.56 -23.41
C VAL A 122 75.05 57.13 -23.32
N LYS A 123 74.79 58.29 -23.96
CA LYS A 123 73.47 58.91 -24.00
C LYS A 123 72.46 58.07 -24.78
N ASP A 124 72.87 57.48 -25.90
CA ASP A 124 72.00 56.62 -26.71
C ASP A 124 71.68 55.31 -25.97
N VAL A 125 72.67 54.70 -25.32
CA VAL A 125 72.47 53.52 -24.44
C VAL A 125 71.51 53.86 -23.27
N LEU A 126 71.61 55.05 -22.69
CA LEU A 126 70.72 55.48 -21.62
C LEU A 126 69.26 55.66 -22.10
N LYS A 127 69.07 56.08 -23.35
CA LYS A 127 67.75 56.19 -23.98
C LYS A 127 67.13 54.80 -24.18
N ASP A 128 67.90 53.84 -24.68
CA ASP A 128 67.46 52.45 -24.84
C ASP A 128 67.14 51.79 -23.49
N ALA A 129 67.92 52.09 -22.44
CA ALA A 129 67.66 51.63 -21.07
C ALA A 129 66.32 52.15 -20.51
N ASN A 130 65.94 53.40 -20.82
CA ASN A 130 64.65 53.96 -20.42
C ASN A 130 63.48 53.28 -21.15
N THR A 131 63.62 52.99 -22.44
CA THR A 131 62.62 52.23 -23.19
C THR A 131 62.46 50.81 -22.66
N LEU A 132 63.58 50.13 -22.33
CA LEU A 132 63.56 48.80 -21.72
C LEU A 132 62.92 48.81 -20.32
N SER A 133 63.17 49.85 -19.52
CA SER A 133 62.54 50.06 -18.21
C SER A 133 61.02 50.19 -18.32
N PHE A 134 60.53 50.96 -19.30
CA PHE A 134 59.10 51.10 -19.56
C PHE A 134 58.45 49.78 -20.01
N GLN A 135 59.09 49.05 -20.93
CA GLN A 135 58.62 47.71 -21.35
C GLN A 135 58.59 46.72 -20.17
N THR A 136 59.61 46.76 -19.31
CA THR A 136 59.69 45.93 -18.11
C THR A 136 58.55 46.25 -17.13
N GLN A 137 58.16 47.52 -16.99
CA GLN A 137 57.02 47.91 -16.15
C GLN A 137 55.67 47.44 -16.71
N ILE A 138 55.48 47.50 -18.04
CA ILE A 138 54.26 46.97 -18.68
C ILE A 138 54.16 45.46 -18.47
N LEU A 139 55.25 44.73 -18.73
CA LEU A 139 55.32 43.29 -18.49
C LEU A 139 55.01 42.95 -17.03
N ARG A 140 55.56 43.72 -16.07
CA ARG A 140 55.26 43.54 -14.64
C ARG A 140 53.78 43.68 -14.33
N ARG A 141 53.13 44.75 -14.80
CA ARG A 141 51.68 44.95 -14.60
C ARG A 141 50.85 43.83 -15.23
N SER A 142 51.25 43.35 -16.41
CA SER A 142 50.59 42.22 -17.06
C SER A 142 50.76 40.92 -16.28
N MET A 143 51.94 40.68 -15.69
CA MET A 143 52.19 39.51 -14.84
C MET A 143 51.45 39.60 -13.50
N GLU A 144 51.33 40.80 -12.93
CA GLU A 144 50.51 41.05 -11.72
C GLU A 144 49.03 40.74 -12.00
N GLY A 145 48.47 41.24 -13.11
CA GLY A 145 47.10 40.91 -13.53
C GLY A 145 46.90 39.40 -13.78
N ALA A 146 47.84 38.74 -14.47
CA ALA A 146 47.78 37.30 -14.68
C ALA A 146 47.86 36.51 -13.35
N SER A 147 48.63 36.99 -12.38
CA SER A 147 48.71 36.39 -11.04
C SER A 147 47.38 36.51 -10.29
N GLU A 148 46.70 37.65 -10.37
CA GLU A 148 45.37 37.84 -9.78
C GLU A 148 44.32 36.90 -10.41
N ASP A 149 44.32 36.78 -11.73
CA ASP A 149 43.42 35.86 -12.45
C ASP A 149 43.67 34.39 -12.06
N ILE A 150 44.93 33.99 -11.91
CA ILE A 150 45.28 32.63 -11.44
C ILE A 150 44.76 32.39 -10.01
N GLN A 151 44.87 33.37 -9.11
CA GLN A 151 44.33 33.24 -7.75
C GLN A 151 42.81 33.13 -7.75
N LYS A 152 42.13 33.89 -8.61
CA LYS A 152 40.67 33.81 -8.77
C LYS A 152 40.24 32.44 -9.29
N LEU A 153 40.89 31.94 -10.35
CA LEU A 153 40.64 30.60 -10.91
C LEU A 153 40.89 29.50 -9.88
N LYS A 154 41.93 29.63 -9.04
CA LYS A 154 42.18 28.70 -7.94
C LYS A 154 41.03 28.68 -6.93
N GLY A 155 40.54 29.85 -6.53
CA GLY A 155 39.39 29.96 -5.62
C GLY A 155 38.10 29.37 -6.22
N ASP A 156 37.87 29.57 -7.51
CA ASP A 156 36.72 28.99 -8.20
C ASP A 156 36.85 27.47 -8.35
N LEU A 157 38.05 26.94 -8.58
CA LEU A 157 38.32 25.50 -8.58
C LEU A 157 38.09 24.85 -7.20
N GLU A 158 38.50 25.52 -6.12
CA GLU A 158 38.24 25.05 -4.75
C GLU A 158 36.74 25.00 -4.45
N LYS A 159 35.97 26.02 -4.86
CA LYS A 159 34.50 26.02 -4.74
C LYS A 159 33.87 24.89 -5.57
N ALA A 160 34.34 24.68 -6.80
CA ALA A 160 33.84 23.61 -7.67
C ALA A 160 34.10 22.22 -7.05
N ASN A 161 35.28 22.01 -6.44
CA ASN A 161 35.61 20.77 -5.74
C ASN A 161 34.75 20.56 -4.48
N ALA A 162 34.48 21.63 -3.73
CA ALA A 162 33.57 21.56 -2.58
C ALA A 162 32.15 21.20 -3.00
N LEU A 163 31.63 21.85 -4.06
CA LEU A 163 30.32 21.55 -4.62
C LEU A 163 30.25 20.10 -5.12
N ASN A 164 31.27 19.63 -5.82
CA ASN A 164 31.35 18.24 -6.30
C ASN A 164 31.31 17.24 -5.13
N SER A 165 32.05 17.53 -4.05
CA SER A 165 32.05 16.69 -2.84
C SER A 165 30.66 16.66 -2.17
N GLN A 166 29.97 17.79 -2.12
CA GLN A 166 28.60 17.89 -1.61
C GLN A 166 27.59 17.15 -2.50
N THR A 167 27.71 17.25 -3.82
CA THR A 167 26.89 16.48 -4.75
C THR A 167 27.12 14.98 -4.54
N HIS A 168 28.37 14.56 -4.34
CA HIS A 168 28.67 13.15 -4.13
C HIS A 168 28.09 12.61 -2.82
N SER A 169 28.15 13.38 -1.73
CA SER A 169 27.56 12.99 -0.44
C SER A 169 26.04 12.94 -0.50
N PHE A 170 25.41 13.90 -1.19
CA PHE A 170 23.96 13.90 -1.43
C PHE A 170 23.52 12.68 -2.24
N LEU A 171 24.20 12.39 -3.36
CA LEU A 171 23.90 11.21 -4.18
C LEU A 171 24.07 9.91 -3.39
N LYS A 172 25.11 9.82 -2.56
CA LYS A 172 25.34 8.65 -1.70
C LYS A 172 24.20 8.47 -0.69
N SER A 173 23.81 9.53 0.01
CA SER A 173 22.71 9.51 0.96
C SER A 173 21.37 9.16 0.30
N SER A 174 21.11 9.73 -0.88
CA SER A 174 19.92 9.42 -1.67
C SER A 174 19.88 7.94 -2.08
N LEU A 175 21.01 7.38 -2.51
CA LEU A 175 21.11 5.98 -2.91
C LEU A 175 20.91 5.02 -1.72
N GLU A 176 21.50 5.33 -0.57
CA GLU A 176 21.31 4.56 0.68
C GLU A 176 19.84 4.59 1.11
N ASN A 177 19.19 5.75 1.07
CA ASN A 177 17.76 5.88 1.38
C ASN A 177 16.88 5.08 0.42
N SER A 178 17.15 5.15 -0.89
CA SER A 178 16.44 4.33 -1.88
C SER A 178 16.65 2.83 -1.65
N SER A 179 17.86 2.40 -1.26
CA SER A 179 18.15 1.01 -0.93
C SER A 179 17.38 0.53 0.30
N ILE A 180 17.27 1.36 1.34
CA ILE A 180 16.46 1.06 2.53
C ILE A 180 14.98 0.92 2.13
N GLY A 181 14.46 1.85 1.33
CA GLY A 181 13.08 1.79 0.82
C GLY A 181 12.80 0.51 0.03
N LEU A 182 13.71 0.10 -0.85
CA LEU A 182 13.60 -1.14 -1.62
C LEU A 182 13.64 -2.38 -0.71
N HIS A 183 14.50 -2.40 0.31
CA HIS A 183 14.56 -3.50 1.26
C HIS A 183 13.25 -3.64 2.07
N MET A 184 12.68 -2.50 2.50
CA MET A 184 11.39 -2.48 3.20
C MET A 184 10.25 -2.98 2.31
N LEU A 185 10.21 -2.56 1.03
CA LEU A 185 9.24 -3.05 0.05
C LEU A 185 9.41 -4.56 -0.20
N SER A 186 10.65 -5.04 -0.32
CA SER A 186 10.93 -6.48 -0.47
C SER A 186 10.45 -7.27 0.75
N GLY A 187 10.66 -6.76 1.96
CA GLY A 187 10.15 -7.37 3.18
C GLY A 187 8.62 -7.41 3.23
N GLY A 188 7.96 -6.29 2.87
CA GLY A 188 6.51 -6.22 2.76
C GLY A 188 5.93 -7.20 1.73
N LEU A 189 6.58 -7.33 0.57
CA LEU A 189 6.20 -8.29 -0.47
C LEU A 189 6.37 -9.74 0.01
N GLY A 190 7.43 -10.02 0.78
CA GLY A 190 7.64 -11.32 1.43
C GLY A 190 6.52 -11.66 2.42
N ASN A 191 6.11 -10.70 3.25
CA ASN A 191 5.01 -10.90 4.20
C ASN A 191 3.66 -11.11 3.48
N ALA A 192 3.35 -10.30 2.47
CA ALA A 192 2.14 -10.46 1.66
C ALA A 192 2.10 -11.84 0.97
N ASN A 193 3.22 -12.33 0.47
CA ASN A 193 3.31 -13.68 -0.11
C ASN A 193 3.06 -14.79 0.92
N ALA A 194 3.52 -14.61 2.17
CA ALA A 194 3.23 -15.56 3.25
C ALA A 194 1.73 -15.57 3.61
N GLU A 195 1.10 -14.40 3.70
CA GLU A 195 -0.35 -14.28 3.93
C GLU A 195 -1.16 -14.93 2.80
N ILE A 196 -0.79 -14.70 1.54
CA ILE A 196 -1.41 -15.35 0.38
C ILE A 196 -1.27 -16.87 0.47
N ALA A 197 -0.12 -17.39 0.89
CA ALA A 197 0.09 -18.83 1.05
C ALA A 197 -0.82 -19.43 2.14
N ILE A 198 -0.98 -18.72 3.27
CA ILE A 198 -1.89 -19.11 4.35
C ILE A 198 -3.34 -19.12 3.86
N LEU A 199 -3.78 -18.06 3.19
CA LEU A 199 -5.13 -17.97 2.61
C LEU A 199 -5.40 -19.10 1.61
N LYS A 200 -4.42 -19.41 0.76
CA LYS A 200 -4.52 -20.51 -0.21
C LYS A 200 -4.64 -21.87 0.48
N ALA A 201 -3.95 -22.09 1.59
CA ALA A 201 -4.10 -23.29 2.41
C ALA A 201 -5.48 -23.36 3.08
N GLY A 202 -5.96 -22.24 3.64
CA GLY A 202 -7.30 -22.12 4.20
C GLY A 202 -8.39 -22.46 3.19
N LEU A 203 -8.28 -21.91 1.96
CA LEU A 203 -9.23 -22.19 0.87
C LEU A 203 -9.25 -23.68 0.49
N LYS A 204 -8.09 -24.34 0.44
CA LYS A 204 -8.01 -25.79 0.19
C LYS A 204 -8.73 -26.60 1.27
N MET A 205 -8.52 -26.25 2.54
CA MET A 205 -9.22 -26.93 3.66
C MET A 205 -10.73 -26.69 3.60
N ALA A 206 -11.16 -25.46 3.36
CA ALA A 206 -12.58 -25.13 3.23
C ALA A 206 -13.24 -25.92 2.08
N ASN A 207 -12.55 -26.04 0.94
CA ASN A 207 -13.03 -26.82 -0.19
C ASN A 207 -13.12 -28.32 0.13
N ALA A 208 -12.13 -28.89 0.85
CA ALA A 208 -12.18 -30.27 1.31
C ALA A 208 -13.36 -30.52 2.28
N GLN A 209 -13.59 -29.58 3.20
CA GLN A 209 -14.73 -29.63 4.12
C GLN A 209 -16.06 -29.60 3.35
N ALA A 210 -16.20 -28.71 2.36
CA ALA A 210 -17.39 -28.63 1.53
C ALA A 210 -17.65 -29.93 0.76
N GLN A 211 -16.61 -30.57 0.22
CA GLN A 211 -16.72 -31.87 -0.44
C GLN A 211 -17.17 -32.99 0.50
N TRP A 212 -16.66 -33.00 1.73
CA TRP A 212 -17.08 -33.95 2.76
C TRP A 212 -18.54 -33.76 3.15
N THR A 213 -18.96 -32.51 3.40
CA THR A 213 -20.35 -32.18 3.71
C THR A 213 -21.29 -32.59 2.57
N ASN A 214 -20.91 -32.34 1.31
CA ASN A 214 -21.69 -32.77 0.16
C ASN A 214 -21.83 -34.31 0.09
N SER A 215 -20.77 -35.04 0.42
CA SER A 215 -20.81 -36.50 0.48
C SER A 215 -21.72 -37.01 1.60
N SER A 216 -21.66 -36.37 2.77
CA SER A 216 -22.59 -36.65 3.88
C SER A 216 -24.04 -36.36 3.49
N LEU A 217 -24.30 -35.26 2.79
CA LEU A 217 -25.64 -34.89 2.32
C LEU A 217 -26.19 -35.91 1.31
N LYS A 218 -25.35 -36.39 0.39
CA LYS A 218 -25.72 -37.47 -0.54
C LYS A 218 -26.08 -38.75 0.19
N ASN A 219 -25.33 -39.12 1.23
CA ASN A 219 -25.63 -40.29 2.05
C ASN A 219 -26.95 -40.13 2.81
N ALA A 220 -27.18 -38.98 3.44
CA ALA A 220 -28.44 -38.67 4.10
C ALA A 220 -29.63 -38.75 3.12
N ASN A 221 -29.48 -38.19 1.91
CA ASN A 221 -30.50 -38.29 0.88
C ASN A 221 -30.76 -39.74 0.45
N ALA A 222 -29.74 -40.58 0.32
CA ALA A 222 -29.90 -42.01 0.05
C ALA A 222 -30.69 -42.71 1.16
N GLN A 223 -30.40 -42.40 2.43
CA GLN A 223 -31.16 -42.95 3.57
C GLN A 223 -32.63 -42.50 3.56
N ILE A 224 -32.91 -41.24 3.24
CA ILE A 224 -34.28 -40.73 3.08
C ILE A 224 -35.03 -41.51 2.00
N GLN A 225 -34.38 -41.85 0.88
CA GLN A 225 -35.01 -42.65 -0.18
C GLN A 225 -35.33 -44.08 0.29
N VAL A 226 -34.43 -44.70 1.06
CA VAL A 226 -34.69 -46.01 1.68
C VAL A 226 -35.88 -45.95 2.62
N LEU A 227 -35.96 -44.93 3.48
CA LEU A 227 -37.09 -44.71 4.39
C LEU A 227 -38.40 -44.51 3.63
N ARG A 228 -38.39 -43.77 2.50
CA ARG A 228 -39.56 -43.63 1.62
C ARG A 228 -40.01 -44.99 1.05
N GLY A 229 -39.06 -45.83 0.64
CA GLY A 229 -39.36 -47.21 0.21
C GLY A 229 -40.02 -48.03 1.31
N GLN A 230 -39.53 -47.93 2.55
CA GLN A 230 -40.14 -48.61 3.69
C GLN A 230 -41.56 -48.10 4.01
N LEU A 231 -41.80 -46.80 3.84
CA LEU A 231 -43.13 -46.21 4.01
C LEU A 231 -44.15 -46.78 3.01
N ALA A 232 -43.73 -47.12 1.79
CA ALA A 232 -44.59 -47.81 0.83
C ALA A 232 -45.05 -49.18 1.36
N GLY A 233 -44.15 -49.95 1.98
CA GLY A 233 -44.51 -51.23 2.62
C GLY A 233 -45.50 -51.08 3.78
N VAL A 234 -45.47 -49.96 4.50
CA VAL A 234 -46.48 -49.64 5.53
C VAL A 234 -47.85 -49.37 4.92
N ASN A 235 -47.91 -48.76 3.73
CA ASN A 235 -49.16 -48.55 3.02
C ASN A 235 -49.77 -49.87 2.54
N ASP A 236 -48.95 -50.83 2.08
CA ASP A 236 -49.41 -52.18 1.72
C ASP A 236 -49.94 -52.93 2.95
N LEU A 237 -49.24 -52.86 4.08
CA LEU A 237 -49.71 -53.44 5.35
C LEU A 237 -51.03 -52.81 5.82
N ARG A 238 -51.24 -51.51 5.56
CA ARG A 238 -52.51 -50.83 5.85
C ARG A 238 -53.63 -51.39 4.96
N ALA A 239 -53.39 -51.54 3.66
CA ALA A 239 -54.34 -52.13 2.74
C ALA A 239 -54.70 -53.58 3.13
N GLN A 240 -53.71 -54.40 3.50
CA GLN A 240 -53.94 -55.76 3.99
C GLN A 240 -54.75 -55.78 5.30
N ASN A 241 -54.48 -54.89 6.24
CA ASN A 241 -55.29 -54.77 7.47
C ASN A 241 -56.74 -54.39 7.17
N GLN A 242 -56.97 -53.54 6.16
CA GLN A 242 -58.31 -53.15 5.78
C GLN A 242 -59.10 -54.32 5.18
N ILE A 243 -58.46 -55.13 4.34
CA ILE A 243 -59.03 -56.37 3.80
C ILE A 243 -59.37 -57.35 4.94
N LEU A 244 -58.44 -57.56 5.88
CA LEU A 244 -58.68 -58.42 7.05
C LEU A 244 -59.88 -57.94 7.88
N ARG A 245 -60.01 -56.62 8.07
CA ARG A 245 -61.13 -56.01 8.80
C ARG A 245 -62.46 -56.29 8.10
N SER A 246 -62.53 -56.12 6.77
CA SER A 246 -63.73 -56.45 5.98
C SER A 246 -64.07 -57.94 6.06
N SER A 247 -63.06 -58.82 6.02
CA SER A 247 -63.27 -60.26 6.16
C SER A 247 -63.77 -60.63 7.56
N LEU A 248 -63.30 -59.95 8.60
CA LEU A 248 -63.76 -60.15 9.98
C LEU A 248 -65.21 -59.68 10.16
N GLU A 249 -65.58 -58.54 9.58
CA GLU A 249 -66.96 -58.05 9.54
C GLU A 249 -67.89 -59.06 8.83
N GLY A 250 -67.45 -59.61 7.70
CA GLY A 250 -68.17 -60.68 6.99
C GLY A 250 -68.37 -61.94 7.82
N ALA A 251 -67.30 -62.42 8.47
CA ALA A 251 -67.36 -63.57 9.37
C ALA A 251 -68.31 -63.33 10.56
N ASN A 252 -68.30 -62.12 11.14
CA ASN A 252 -69.22 -61.75 12.20
C ASN A 252 -70.68 -61.77 11.74
N ALA A 253 -70.97 -61.29 10.53
CA ALA A 253 -72.32 -61.35 9.94
C ALA A 253 -72.79 -62.80 9.74
N GLU A 254 -71.89 -63.71 9.34
CA GLU A 254 -72.17 -65.15 9.27
C GLU A 254 -72.48 -65.76 10.63
N ILE A 255 -71.68 -65.43 11.65
CA ILE A 255 -71.93 -65.89 13.02
C ILE A 255 -73.31 -65.46 13.50
N GLN A 256 -73.73 -64.21 13.23
CA GLN A 256 -75.07 -63.76 13.60
C GLN A 256 -76.18 -64.49 12.83
N ARG A 257 -75.97 -64.80 11.54
CA ARG A 257 -76.89 -65.64 10.75
C ARG A 257 -77.04 -67.03 11.37
N VAL A 258 -75.93 -67.71 11.64
CA VAL A 258 -75.92 -69.06 12.25
C VAL A 258 -76.59 -69.03 13.62
N LYS A 259 -76.33 -68.00 14.43
CA LYS A 259 -77.00 -67.80 15.72
C LYS A 259 -78.52 -67.70 15.57
N GLY A 260 -79.01 -66.93 14.59
CA GLY A 260 -80.45 -66.85 14.29
C GLY A 260 -81.04 -68.20 13.83
N SER A 261 -80.34 -68.92 12.97
CA SER A 261 -80.75 -70.28 12.55
C SER A 261 -80.81 -71.26 13.73
N LEU A 262 -79.86 -71.19 14.66
CA LEU A 262 -79.85 -72.03 15.86
C LEU A 262 -81.02 -71.71 16.80
N GLN A 263 -81.35 -70.41 16.95
CA GLN A 263 -82.53 -69.99 17.72
C GLN A 263 -83.82 -70.55 17.11
N ASN A 264 -83.96 -70.50 15.79
CA ASN A 264 -85.11 -71.09 15.08
C ASN A 264 -85.17 -72.62 15.26
N ALA A 265 -84.04 -73.31 15.16
CA ALA A 265 -83.96 -74.75 15.39
C ALA A 265 -84.35 -75.14 16.82
N ASN A 266 -83.93 -74.35 17.82
CA ASN A 266 -84.33 -74.55 19.22
C ASN A 266 -85.83 -74.33 19.43
N ALA A 267 -86.43 -73.33 18.77
CA ALA A 267 -87.87 -73.11 18.80
C ALA A 267 -88.64 -74.29 18.19
N LEU A 268 -88.20 -74.78 17.03
CA LEU A 268 -88.77 -75.95 16.37
C LEU A 268 -88.65 -77.21 17.24
N ASN A 269 -87.50 -77.44 17.87
CA ASN A 269 -87.32 -78.56 18.79
C ASN A 269 -88.26 -78.46 19.99
N SER A 270 -88.45 -77.27 20.57
CA SER A 270 -89.41 -77.05 21.66
C SER A 270 -90.85 -77.36 21.23
N GLN A 271 -91.22 -76.98 20.00
CA GLN A 271 -92.51 -77.29 19.41
C GLN A 271 -92.70 -78.80 19.22
N MET A 272 -91.70 -79.49 18.68
CA MET A 272 -91.71 -80.95 18.51
C MET A 272 -91.84 -81.70 19.84
N GLN A 273 -91.09 -81.27 20.87
CA GLN A 273 -91.19 -81.82 22.22
C GLN A 273 -92.59 -81.64 22.83
N THR A 274 -93.24 -80.51 22.55
CA THR A 274 -94.61 -80.23 23.00
C THR A 274 -95.62 -81.12 22.29
N PHE A 275 -95.48 -81.28 20.97
CA PHE A 275 -96.33 -82.16 20.17
C PHE A 275 -96.22 -83.62 20.62
N LEU A 276 -94.99 -84.14 20.77
CA LEU A 276 -94.74 -85.51 21.23
C LEU A 276 -95.34 -85.76 22.62
N ARG A 277 -95.25 -84.78 23.54
CA ARG A 277 -95.87 -84.85 24.86
C ARG A 277 -97.39 -84.96 24.77
N GLY A 278 -98.02 -84.12 23.96
CA GLY A 278 -99.47 -84.18 23.72
C GLY A 278 -99.92 -85.52 23.16
N SER A 279 -99.17 -86.09 22.20
CA SER A 279 -99.46 -87.44 21.68
C SER A 279 -99.29 -88.53 22.74
N LEU A 280 -98.27 -88.43 23.59
CA LEU A 280 -98.03 -89.38 24.68
C LEU A 280 -99.14 -89.33 25.73
N ASP A 281 -99.56 -88.13 26.13
CA ASP A 281 -100.65 -87.91 27.10
C ASP A 281 -102.00 -88.43 26.55
N ASN A 282 -102.25 -88.24 25.25
CA ASN A 282 -103.43 -88.79 24.58
C ASN A 282 -103.42 -90.32 24.59
N THR A 283 -102.28 -90.93 24.22
CA THR A 283 -102.10 -92.40 24.24
C THR A 283 -102.26 -92.94 25.67
N SER A 284 -101.70 -92.25 26.66
CA SER A 284 -101.85 -92.62 28.07
C SER A 284 -103.31 -92.57 28.53
N SER A 285 -104.08 -91.56 28.09
CA SER A 285 -105.51 -91.43 28.39
C SER A 285 -106.32 -92.57 27.76
N GLU A 286 -105.97 -92.98 26.54
CA GLU A 286 -106.58 -94.09 25.81
C GLU A 286 -106.29 -95.44 26.49
N ILE A 287 -105.06 -95.64 26.99
CA ILE A 287 -104.68 -96.81 27.80
C ILE A 287 -105.46 -96.86 29.12
N GLU A 288 -105.61 -95.74 29.83
CA GLU A 288 -106.42 -95.68 31.06
C GLU A 288 -107.91 -95.97 30.79
N PHE A 289 -108.44 -95.49 29.66
CA PHE A 289 -109.79 -95.82 29.22
C PHE A 289 -109.97 -97.33 28.97
N LEU A 290 -109.03 -97.94 28.23
CA LEU A 290 -109.02 -99.40 28.00
C LEU A 290 -108.86 -100.17 29.31
N ARG A 291 -108.02 -99.71 30.25
CA ARG A 291 -107.88 -100.30 31.59
C ARG A 291 -109.20 -100.26 32.36
N GLY A 292 -109.97 -99.18 32.24
CA GLY A 292 -111.33 -99.07 32.80
C GLY A 292 -112.30 -100.10 32.21
N HIS A 293 -112.24 -100.33 30.90
CA HIS A 293 -113.01 -101.39 30.23
C HIS A 293 -112.63 -102.79 30.73
N PHE A 294 -111.33 -103.09 30.85
CA PHE A 294 -110.86 -104.38 31.39
C PHE A 294 -111.27 -104.59 32.85
N LYS A 295 -111.28 -103.55 33.67
CA LYS A 295 -111.78 -103.63 35.05
C LYS A 295 -113.26 -104.00 35.09
N ARG A 296 -114.08 -103.39 34.23
CA ARG A 296 -115.51 -103.72 34.10
C ARG A 296 -115.74 -105.15 33.62
N ALA A 297 -114.96 -105.62 32.65
CA ALA A 297 -115.00 -107.02 32.22
C ALA A 297 -114.58 -107.99 33.33
N GLY A 298 -113.60 -107.60 34.16
CA GLY A 298 -113.23 -108.32 35.38
C GLY A 298 -114.37 -108.41 36.39
N ASP A 299 -115.08 -107.31 36.62
CA ASP A 299 -116.25 -107.28 37.52
C ASP A 299 -117.40 -108.16 36.98
N GLU A 300 -117.61 -108.22 35.66
CA GLU A 300 -118.57 -109.13 35.00
C GLU A 300 -118.18 -110.61 35.15
N ILE A 301 -116.88 -110.93 35.04
CA ILE A 301 -116.35 -112.27 35.32
C ILE A 301 -116.56 -112.65 36.80
N HIS A 302 -116.40 -111.70 37.73
CA HIS A 302 -116.71 -111.91 39.15
C HIS A 302 -118.21 -112.16 39.41
N LEU A 303 -119.09 -111.50 38.65
CA LEU A 303 -120.53 -111.74 38.71
C LEU A 303 -120.91 -113.14 38.17
N LEU A 304 -120.30 -113.55 37.06
CA LEU A 304 -120.44 -114.91 36.50
C LEU A 304 -119.87 -116.00 37.43
N LYS A 305 -118.78 -115.70 38.15
CA LYS A 305 -118.19 -116.58 39.16
C LYS A 305 -119.13 -116.80 40.35
N ARG A 306 -119.80 -115.74 40.81
CA ARG A 306 -120.81 -115.82 41.88
C ARG A 306 -122.03 -116.65 41.45
N ASP A 307 -122.46 -116.52 40.19
CA ASP A 307 -123.57 -117.30 39.65
C ASP A 307 -123.18 -118.80 39.48
N LEU A 308 -121.89 -119.10 39.23
CA LEU A 308 -121.33 -120.46 39.18
C LEU A 308 -121.14 -121.10 40.57
N GLU A 309 -120.84 -120.31 41.60
CA GLU A 309 -120.75 -120.75 43.01
C GLU A 309 -122.11 -121.23 43.57
N THR A 310 -123.23 -120.83 42.96
CA THR A 310 -124.59 -121.29 43.33
C THR A 310 -124.94 -122.66 42.73
N VAL A 311 -124.24 -123.09 41.67
CA VAL A 311 -124.46 -124.39 40.98
C VAL A 311 -123.50 -125.49 41.47
N THR A 312 -122.41 -125.13 42.16
CA THR A 312 -121.35 -126.07 42.56
C THR A 312 -121.49 -126.58 44.01
N ALA A 313 -122.70 -126.64 44.54
CA ALA A 313 -123.01 -127.22 45.85
C ALA A 313 -123.44 -128.70 45.78
N GLN A 314 -123.18 -129.44 44.69
CA GLN A 314 -123.81 -130.76 44.52
C GLN A 314 -123.03 -131.92 43.88
N THR A 315 -121.71 -131.87 43.71
CA THR A 315 -121.00 -133.11 43.35
C THR A 315 -119.59 -133.21 43.91
N GLN A 316 -119.52 -133.98 45.00
CA GLN A 316 -118.36 -134.38 45.76
C GLN A 316 -117.78 -135.70 45.19
N VAL A 317 -116.45 -135.76 45.11
CA VAL A 317 -115.58 -136.96 45.24
C VAL A 317 -115.43 -137.92 44.04
N THR A 318 -114.24 -137.85 43.43
CA THR A 318 -113.20 -138.88 43.20
C THR A 318 -112.33 -138.38 42.04
N SER A 319 -110.99 -138.30 42.03
CA SER A 319 -109.96 -138.92 42.83
C SER A 319 -108.66 -138.09 42.74
N ASN A 320 -107.98 -138.01 43.89
CA ASN A 320 -106.59 -137.66 44.20
C ASN A 320 -105.54 -138.36 43.29
N ARG A 321 -104.24 -138.01 43.15
CA ARG A 321 -103.27 -137.08 43.79
C ARG A 321 -101.96 -137.15 42.96
N LEU A 322 -101.26 -136.04 42.71
CA LEU A 322 -99.78 -135.94 42.74
C LEU A 322 -99.39 -134.43 42.71
N GLU A 323 -99.19 -133.86 43.89
CA GLU A 323 -97.92 -133.21 44.32
C GLU A 323 -97.74 -131.78 43.82
N GLN A 324 -97.97 -130.76 44.66
CA GLN A 324 -97.10 -130.30 45.75
C GLN A 324 -96.04 -129.30 45.24
N THR A 325 -96.34 -128.04 45.55
CA THR A 325 -95.47 -126.88 45.83
C THR A 325 -94.11 -126.78 45.18
N ASP A 326 -93.92 -125.59 44.61
CA ASP A 326 -92.83 -124.67 44.93
C ASP A 326 -91.43 -125.23 44.77
N ALA A 327 -90.80 -124.85 43.67
CA ALA A 327 -89.49 -124.28 43.77
C ALA A 327 -89.12 -123.52 42.51
N GLN A 328 -88.94 -122.23 42.73
CA GLN A 328 -87.67 -121.59 42.44
C GLN A 328 -87.42 -121.08 41.01
N ILE A 329 -87.23 -119.76 40.97
CA ILE A 329 -85.95 -119.19 40.51
C ILE A 329 -85.52 -119.66 39.12
N GLN A 330 -85.96 -118.86 38.14
CA GLN A 330 -85.11 -118.40 37.05
C GLN A 330 -85.35 -116.89 36.96
N LEU A 331 -84.86 -116.06 37.88
CA LEU A 331 -83.47 -115.54 37.95
C LEU A 331 -82.70 -115.60 36.63
N LEU A 332 -82.42 -114.40 36.13
CA LEU A 332 -81.25 -114.00 35.33
C LEU A 332 -80.92 -114.92 34.15
N LYS A 333 -81.69 -114.75 33.08
CA LYS A 333 -81.32 -115.18 31.74
C LYS A 333 -82.06 -114.29 30.74
N THR A 334 -81.56 -113.12 30.34
CA THR A 334 -80.17 -112.79 30.07
C THR A 334 -80.12 -111.28 29.81
N GLU A 335 -79.11 -110.63 30.38
CA GLU A 335 -78.64 -109.30 30.00
C GLU A 335 -78.26 -109.24 28.52
N LEU A 336 -78.74 -108.20 27.83
CA LEU A 336 -78.08 -107.37 26.80
C LEU A 336 -79.24 -106.57 26.19
N GLU A 337 -79.24 -105.25 26.13
CA GLU A 337 -78.15 -104.33 25.87
C GLU A 337 -78.79 -102.94 25.91
N ASN A 338 -78.24 -101.96 26.64
CA ASN A 338 -78.20 -100.56 26.18
C ASN A 338 -77.48 -99.65 27.19
N VAL A 339 -76.15 -99.60 27.00
CA VAL A 339 -75.23 -98.57 27.51
C VAL A 339 -75.31 -97.27 26.66
N SER A 340 -76.39 -97.04 25.91
CA SER A 340 -76.49 -95.92 24.96
C SER A 340 -76.75 -94.53 25.58
N ALA A 341 -76.98 -94.45 26.90
CA ALA A 341 -77.21 -93.18 27.60
C ALA A 341 -75.94 -92.56 28.23
N LEU A 342 -74.83 -93.31 28.31
CA LEU A 342 -73.56 -92.81 28.86
C LEU A 342 -72.53 -92.48 27.77
N ASP A 343 -72.62 -93.13 26.60
CA ASP A 343 -71.75 -92.88 25.43
C ASP A 343 -71.99 -91.49 24.80
N SER A 344 -73.27 -91.11 24.67
CA SER A 344 -73.67 -89.81 24.11
C SER A 344 -73.25 -88.62 24.98
N LYS A 345 -73.34 -88.74 26.32
CA LYS A 345 -72.83 -87.72 27.26
C LYS A 345 -71.30 -87.65 27.24
N THR A 346 -70.61 -88.77 27.07
CA THR A 346 -69.14 -88.83 26.97
C THR A 346 -68.66 -88.22 25.64
N GLN A 347 -69.38 -88.41 24.54
CA GLN A 347 -69.11 -87.73 23.26
C GLN A 347 -69.35 -86.21 23.31
N VAL A 348 -70.41 -85.76 23.98
CA VAL A 348 -70.70 -84.32 24.15
C VAL A 348 -69.60 -83.66 25.00
N LEU A 349 -69.18 -84.30 26.09
CA LEU A 349 -68.07 -83.81 26.93
C LEU A 349 -66.74 -83.76 26.14
N ASN A 350 -66.48 -84.76 25.30
CA ASN A 350 -65.32 -84.79 24.39
C ASN A 350 -65.40 -83.69 23.32
N GLY A 351 -66.60 -83.36 22.84
CA GLY A 351 -66.86 -82.22 21.95
C GLY A 351 -66.53 -80.87 22.60
N TYR A 352 -66.97 -80.65 23.84
CA TYR A 352 -66.62 -79.46 24.62
C TYR A 352 -65.11 -79.35 24.87
N LEU A 353 -64.44 -80.47 25.20
CA LEU A 353 -62.99 -80.53 25.40
C LEU A 353 -62.21 -80.23 24.11
N LYS A 354 -62.64 -80.77 22.97
CA LYS A 354 -62.06 -80.43 21.65
C LYS A 354 -62.22 -78.95 21.31
N ASN A 355 -63.38 -78.37 21.65
CA ASN A 355 -63.64 -76.98 21.35
C ASN A 355 -62.80 -76.04 22.23
N ALA A 356 -62.70 -76.33 23.53
CA ALA A 356 -61.80 -75.63 24.45
C ALA A 356 -60.33 -75.74 24.01
N SER A 357 -59.90 -76.93 23.55
CA SER A 357 -58.55 -77.11 23.01
C SER A 357 -58.28 -76.25 21.77
N ARG A 358 -59.28 -76.05 20.91
CA ARG A 358 -59.18 -75.22 19.70
C ARG A 358 -59.12 -73.72 20.05
N GLU A 359 -59.90 -73.28 21.02
CA GLU A 359 -59.84 -71.90 21.54
C GLU A 359 -58.49 -71.60 22.21
N ILE A 360 -57.96 -72.53 23.02
CA ILE A 360 -56.62 -72.41 23.62
C ILE A 360 -55.54 -72.33 22.54
N GLN A 361 -55.64 -73.10 21.45
CA GLN A 361 -54.70 -73.00 20.33
C GLN A 361 -54.79 -71.66 19.60
N THR A 362 -56.00 -71.11 19.47
CA THR A 362 -56.25 -69.81 18.83
C THR A 362 -55.69 -68.67 19.69
N LEU A 363 -55.87 -68.74 21.01
CA LEU A 363 -55.25 -67.85 21.99
C LEU A 363 -53.71 -67.95 21.95
N LYS A 364 -53.15 -69.16 21.86
CA LYS A 364 -51.70 -69.37 21.73
C LYS A 364 -51.13 -68.76 20.45
N GLN A 365 -51.87 -68.84 19.34
CA GLN A 365 -51.47 -68.19 18.09
C GLN A 365 -51.60 -66.65 18.19
N GLY A 366 -52.65 -66.14 18.85
CA GLY A 366 -52.82 -64.71 19.17
C GLY A 366 -51.68 -64.14 20.04
N MET A 367 -51.18 -64.93 21.00
CA MET A 367 -50.02 -64.54 21.81
C MET A 367 -48.71 -64.45 21.01
N LYS A 368 -48.54 -65.28 19.96
CA LYS A 368 -47.38 -65.15 19.05
C LYS A 368 -47.43 -63.85 18.24
N THR A 369 -48.61 -63.42 17.81
CA THR A 369 -48.80 -62.13 17.12
C THR A 369 -48.54 -60.94 18.05
N ALA A 370 -48.89 -61.05 19.34
CA ALA A 370 -48.54 -60.03 20.34
C ALA A 370 -47.02 -59.91 20.56
N ALA A 371 -46.28 -61.03 20.57
CA ALA A 371 -44.82 -61.01 20.64
C ALA A 371 -44.18 -60.34 19.40
N ALA A 372 -44.73 -60.57 18.20
CA ALA A 372 -44.29 -59.90 16.98
C ALA A 372 -44.54 -58.37 17.03
N LEU A 373 -45.62 -57.94 17.68
CA LEU A 373 -45.89 -56.52 17.90
C LEU A 373 -44.83 -55.87 18.81
N GLY A 374 -44.38 -56.58 19.85
CA GLY A 374 -43.29 -56.14 20.73
C GLY A 374 -41.98 -55.86 19.97
N THR A 375 -41.61 -56.72 19.02
CA THR A 375 -40.42 -56.50 18.18
C THR A 375 -40.55 -55.27 17.26
N LYS A 376 -41.76 -54.98 16.74
CA LYS A 376 -42.00 -53.77 15.96
C LYS A 376 -41.92 -52.50 16.81
N ILE A 377 -42.39 -52.55 18.06
CA ILE A 377 -42.29 -51.43 19.01
C ILE A 377 -40.82 -51.13 19.31
N GLN A 378 -40.00 -52.14 19.61
CA GLN A 378 -38.56 -51.95 19.82
C GLN A 378 -37.84 -51.38 18.60
N MET A 379 -38.21 -51.80 17.39
CA MET A 379 -37.64 -51.26 16.16
C MET A 379 -38.04 -49.79 15.96
N LEU A 380 -39.28 -49.42 16.26
CA LEU A 380 -39.76 -48.04 16.24
C LEU A 380 -39.03 -47.17 17.28
N GLU A 381 -38.81 -47.67 18.49
CA GLU A 381 -38.03 -46.98 19.52
C GLU A 381 -36.58 -46.77 19.09
N SER A 382 -35.94 -47.78 18.47
CA SER A 382 -34.58 -47.65 17.93
C SER A 382 -34.50 -46.60 16.81
N ASN A 383 -35.49 -46.59 15.92
CA ASN A 383 -35.57 -45.59 14.85
C ASN A 383 -35.82 -44.17 15.40
N LEU A 384 -36.65 -44.04 16.44
CA LEU A 384 -36.89 -42.77 17.11
C LEU A 384 -35.62 -42.23 17.77
N GLN A 385 -34.83 -43.10 18.41
CA GLN A 385 -33.55 -42.70 18.99
C GLN A 385 -32.54 -42.26 17.93
N LYS A 386 -32.47 -42.96 16.79
CA LYS A 386 -31.64 -42.53 15.65
C LYS A 386 -32.06 -41.16 15.13
N ALA A 387 -33.36 -40.95 14.91
CA ALA A 387 -33.88 -39.65 14.46
C ALA A 387 -33.55 -38.53 15.45
N SER A 388 -33.67 -38.80 16.76
CA SER A 388 -33.30 -37.84 17.80
C SER A 388 -31.81 -37.47 17.77
N ALA A 389 -30.92 -38.44 17.57
CA ALA A 389 -29.48 -38.17 17.47
C ALA A 389 -29.13 -37.35 16.22
N GLU A 390 -29.83 -37.59 15.11
CA GLU A 390 -29.63 -36.88 13.86
C GLU A 390 -30.13 -35.43 13.93
N ILE A 391 -31.24 -35.18 14.64
CA ILE A 391 -31.72 -33.83 14.93
C ILE A 391 -30.68 -33.04 15.74
N GLN A 392 -30.13 -33.61 16.81
CA GLN A 392 -29.09 -32.93 17.60
C GLN A 392 -27.84 -32.61 16.78
N ARG A 393 -27.47 -33.49 15.85
CA ARG A 393 -26.35 -33.24 14.94
C ARG A 393 -26.64 -32.08 13.99
N LEU A 394 -27.85 -32.01 13.43
CA LEU A 394 -28.27 -30.90 12.57
C LEU A 394 -28.35 -29.57 13.33
N GLU A 395 -28.75 -29.57 14.61
CA GLU A 395 -28.72 -28.38 15.47
C GLU A 395 -27.29 -27.87 15.67
N ALA A 396 -26.32 -28.76 15.90
CA ALA A 396 -24.91 -28.38 15.99
C ALA A 396 -24.37 -27.82 14.66
N ASP A 397 -24.72 -28.45 13.54
CA ASP A 397 -24.33 -27.98 12.20
C ASP A 397 -24.95 -26.60 11.87
N LEU A 398 -26.18 -26.35 12.31
CA LEU A 398 -26.85 -25.05 12.16
C LEU A 398 -26.10 -23.96 12.94
N GLU A 399 -25.66 -24.25 14.16
CA GLU A 399 -24.93 -23.27 14.99
C GLU A 399 -23.54 -22.96 14.42
N ASN A 400 -22.86 -23.97 13.89
CA ASN A 400 -21.62 -23.78 13.13
C ASN A 400 -21.85 -22.90 11.89
N THR A 401 -22.96 -23.10 11.18
CA THR A 401 -23.33 -22.31 10.00
C THR A 401 -23.61 -20.85 10.33
N LYS A 402 -24.27 -20.57 11.47
CA LYS A 402 -24.45 -19.19 11.97
C LYS A 402 -23.11 -18.52 12.25
N THR A 403 -22.20 -19.23 12.92
CA THR A 403 -20.85 -18.74 13.22
C THR A 403 -20.09 -18.41 11.94
N LEU A 404 -20.16 -19.27 10.92
CA LEU A 404 -19.52 -19.05 9.63
C LEU A 404 -20.11 -17.81 8.91
N THR A 405 -21.43 -17.63 8.99
CA THR A 405 -22.14 -16.50 8.39
C THR A 405 -21.69 -15.17 9.01
N MET A 406 -21.51 -15.12 10.34
CA MET A 406 -20.97 -13.94 11.02
C MET A 406 -19.55 -13.59 10.53
N LYS A 407 -18.66 -14.58 10.43
CA LYS A 407 -17.29 -14.36 9.94
C LYS A 407 -17.26 -13.85 8.50
N ILE A 408 -18.12 -14.40 7.62
CA ILE A 408 -18.25 -13.92 6.24
C ILE A 408 -18.72 -12.46 6.21
N GLN A 409 -19.63 -12.07 7.09
CA GLN A 409 -20.12 -10.69 7.17
C GLN A 409 -19.04 -9.72 7.67
N GLU A 410 -18.22 -10.13 8.65
CA GLU A 410 -17.06 -9.36 9.11
C GLU A 410 -16.03 -9.18 7.99
N GLU A 411 -15.70 -10.25 7.27
CA GLU A 411 -14.73 -10.22 6.17
C GLU A 411 -15.22 -9.35 5.00
N LYS A 412 -16.53 -9.37 4.72
CA LYS A 412 -17.16 -8.46 3.74
C LYS A 412 -17.03 -6.99 4.14
N SER A 413 -17.29 -6.66 5.41
CA SER A 413 -17.16 -5.27 5.90
C SER A 413 -15.71 -4.76 5.83
N CYS A 414 -14.75 -5.64 6.11
CA CYS A 414 -13.33 -5.35 5.93
C CYS A 414 -13.00 -5.06 4.45
N LEU A 415 -13.50 -5.89 3.53
CA LEU A 415 -13.26 -5.72 2.10
C LEU A 415 -13.83 -4.40 1.56
N GLU A 416 -15.02 -3.98 2.01
CA GLU A 416 -15.61 -2.68 1.66
C GLU A 416 -14.72 -1.52 2.12
N THR A 417 -14.15 -1.61 3.32
CA THR A 417 -13.22 -0.60 3.85
C THR A 417 -11.95 -0.49 3.00
N VAL A 418 -11.37 -1.64 2.63
CA VAL A 418 -10.19 -1.70 1.76
C VAL A 418 -10.49 -1.11 0.38
N HIS A 419 -11.69 -1.38 -0.17
CA HIS A 419 -12.08 -0.83 -1.47
C HIS A 419 -12.13 0.70 -1.45
N VAL A 420 -12.72 1.31 -0.41
CA VAL A 420 -12.77 2.77 -0.26
C VAL A 420 -11.37 3.36 -0.13
N ALA A 421 -10.47 2.71 0.62
CA ALA A 421 -9.08 3.13 0.75
C ALA A 421 -8.33 3.07 -0.60
N LEU A 422 -8.55 2.02 -1.39
CA LEU A 422 -7.92 1.86 -2.70
C LEU A 422 -8.39 2.94 -3.69
N VAL A 423 -9.71 3.23 -3.73
CA VAL A 423 -10.25 4.31 -4.56
C VAL A 423 -9.66 5.67 -4.16
N SER A 424 -9.51 5.92 -2.86
CA SER A 424 -8.87 7.14 -2.34
C SER A 424 -7.39 7.21 -2.75
N GLN A 425 -6.67 6.09 -2.71
CA GLN A 425 -5.27 6.00 -3.13
C GLN A 425 -5.08 6.23 -4.63
N GLU A 426 -5.95 5.65 -5.48
CA GLU A 426 -5.94 5.89 -6.92
C GLU A 426 -6.16 7.38 -7.22
N GLN A 427 -7.08 8.02 -6.52
CA GLN A 427 -7.35 9.44 -6.68
C GLN A 427 -6.14 10.28 -6.30
N LEU A 428 -5.48 9.98 -5.18
CA LEU A 428 -4.23 10.65 -4.78
C LEU A 428 -3.14 10.48 -5.85
N GLN A 429 -2.99 9.28 -6.40
CA GLN A 429 -2.01 9.01 -7.45
C GLN A 429 -2.32 9.77 -8.74
N ARG A 430 -3.59 9.91 -9.12
CA ARG A 430 -4.00 10.76 -10.26
C ARG A 430 -3.63 12.22 -10.03
N THR A 431 -3.92 12.77 -8.84
CA THR A 431 -3.58 14.16 -8.50
C THR A 431 -2.07 14.37 -8.49
N GLN A 432 -1.30 13.43 -7.93
CA GLN A 432 0.17 13.49 -7.94
C GLN A 432 0.73 13.44 -9.37
N ASN A 433 0.18 12.60 -10.24
CA ASN A 433 0.59 12.53 -11.64
C ASN A 433 0.26 13.83 -12.40
N GLN A 434 -0.91 14.42 -12.15
CA GLN A 434 -1.28 15.72 -12.72
C GLN A 434 -0.33 16.84 -12.26
N LEU A 435 -0.02 16.88 -10.96
CA LEU A 435 0.95 17.81 -10.39
C LEU A 435 2.33 17.64 -11.04
N LEU A 436 2.79 16.39 -11.19
CA LEU A 436 4.08 16.10 -11.83
C LEU A 436 4.11 16.59 -13.29
N GLN A 437 3.02 16.41 -14.05
CA GLN A 437 2.91 16.92 -15.43
C GLN A 437 3.05 18.45 -15.48
N LEU A 438 2.39 19.18 -14.59
CA LEU A 438 2.51 20.64 -14.52
C LEU A 438 3.95 21.07 -14.16
N ILE A 439 4.58 20.39 -13.20
CA ILE A 439 5.99 20.67 -12.85
C ILE A 439 6.92 20.43 -14.05
N LEU A 440 6.71 19.35 -14.80
CA LEU A 440 7.48 19.05 -16.01
C LEU A 440 7.26 20.09 -17.13
N GLN A 441 6.08 20.71 -17.19
CA GLN A 441 5.79 21.84 -18.09
C GLN A 441 6.37 23.17 -17.61
N GLY A 442 7.09 23.18 -16.49
CA GLY A 442 7.82 24.34 -15.98
C GLY A 442 7.14 25.10 -14.85
N TRP A 443 5.96 24.66 -14.39
CA TRP A 443 5.28 25.25 -13.23
C TRP A 443 6.09 25.03 -11.95
N LYS A 444 6.07 26.01 -11.04
CA LYS A 444 6.77 25.99 -9.76
C LYS A 444 5.77 25.87 -8.63
N VAL A 445 6.02 24.95 -7.69
CA VAL A 445 5.17 24.75 -6.51
C VAL A 445 5.67 25.62 -5.37
N TYR A 446 4.76 26.35 -4.72
CA TYR A 446 5.01 27.04 -3.47
C TYR A 446 3.74 27.06 -2.62
N GLY A 447 3.85 26.58 -1.37
CA GLY A 447 2.69 26.35 -0.52
C GLY A 447 1.71 25.36 -1.18
N GLU A 448 0.44 25.76 -1.23
CA GLU A 448 -0.65 25.01 -1.87
C GLU A 448 -0.89 25.44 -3.33
N SER A 449 -0.05 26.33 -3.87
CA SER A 449 -0.22 26.98 -5.16
C SER A 449 0.85 26.59 -6.19
N LEU A 450 0.48 26.70 -7.45
CA LEU A 450 1.33 26.46 -8.62
C LEU A 450 1.51 27.77 -9.41
N TYR A 451 2.75 28.12 -9.73
CA TYR A 451 3.12 29.38 -10.37
C TYR A 451 3.79 29.12 -11.72
N TYR A 452 3.33 29.83 -12.75
CA TYR A 452 3.91 29.81 -14.08
C TYR A 452 4.51 31.18 -14.42
N PHE A 453 5.78 31.19 -14.81
CA PHE A 453 6.50 32.40 -15.18
C PHE A 453 6.63 32.46 -16.70
N SER A 454 5.79 33.27 -17.35
CA SER A 454 5.78 33.40 -18.81
C SER A 454 7.04 34.11 -19.33
N HIS A 455 7.67 33.54 -20.34
CA HIS A 455 8.75 34.19 -21.10
C HIS A 455 8.23 35.14 -22.19
N VAL A 456 6.93 35.11 -22.47
CA VAL A 456 6.28 35.93 -23.52
C VAL A 456 5.64 37.15 -22.88
N LYS A 457 6.05 38.34 -23.32
CA LYS A 457 5.47 39.61 -22.89
C LYS A 457 4.07 39.79 -23.50
N LYS A 458 3.13 40.20 -22.66
CA LYS A 458 1.72 40.45 -22.99
C LYS A 458 1.24 41.70 -22.25
N SER A 459 0.17 42.33 -22.73
CA SER A 459 -0.57 43.30 -21.91
C SER A 459 -1.16 42.60 -20.69
N TRP A 460 -1.49 43.35 -19.63
CA TRP A 460 -2.08 42.77 -18.41
C TRP A 460 -3.33 41.92 -18.72
N HIS A 461 -4.22 42.43 -19.58
CA HIS A 461 -5.44 41.73 -19.98
C HIS A 461 -5.16 40.45 -20.78
N GLU A 462 -4.23 40.48 -21.74
CA GLU A 462 -3.84 39.29 -22.50
C GLU A 462 -3.11 38.26 -21.63
N ALA A 463 -2.38 38.70 -20.62
CA ALA A 463 -1.71 37.83 -19.66
C ALA A 463 -2.73 37.11 -18.77
N GLU A 464 -3.74 37.82 -18.27
CA GLU A 464 -4.84 37.21 -17.52
C GLU A 464 -5.65 36.22 -18.36
N GLN A 465 -6.00 36.58 -19.60
CA GLN A 465 -6.68 35.66 -20.52
C GLN A 465 -5.86 34.39 -20.78
N PHE A 466 -4.54 34.53 -20.90
CA PHE A 466 -3.65 33.37 -21.01
C PHE A 466 -3.70 32.51 -19.75
N CYS A 467 -3.57 33.09 -18.55
CA CYS A 467 -3.68 32.35 -17.29
C CYS A 467 -5.01 31.60 -17.19
N VAL A 468 -6.13 32.26 -17.51
CA VAL A 468 -7.47 31.64 -17.50
C VAL A 468 -7.56 30.47 -18.50
N SER A 469 -6.95 30.59 -19.67
CA SER A 469 -6.89 29.49 -20.65
C SER A 469 -6.13 28.26 -20.14
N GLN A 470 -5.24 28.45 -19.15
CA GLN A 470 -4.50 27.39 -18.47
C GLN A 470 -5.18 26.93 -17.16
N GLY A 471 -6.40 27.41 -16.88
CA GLY A 471 -7.11 27.12 -15.63
C GLY A 471 -6.51 27.81 -14.40
N ALA A 472 -5.84 28.95 -14.58
CA ALA A 472 -5.19 29.73 -13.54
C ALA A 472 -5.57 31.23 -13.65
N HIS A 473 -5.01 32.05 -12.77
CA HIS A 473 -5.13 33.51 -12.79
C HIS A 473 -3.75 34.15 -12.62
N LEU A 474 -3.60 35.43 -12.97
CA LEU A 474 -2.41 36.19 -12.58
C LEU A 474 -2.27 36.16 -11.05
N ALA A 475 -1.03 35.89 -10.58
CA ALA A 475 -0.77 35.58 -9.19
C ALA A 475 -1.21 36.69 -8.23
N SER A 476 -1.89 36.31 -7.15
CA SER A 476 -2.03 37.14 -5.96
C SER A 476 -0.80 37.01 -5.06
N VAL A 477 -0.65 37.95 -4.13
CA VAL A 477 0.41 37.93 -3.13
C VAL A 477 -0.24 38.17 -1.77
N THR A 478 -0.21 37.14 -0.93
CA THR A 478 -0.91 37.08 0.36
C THR A 478 0.02 37.03 1.56
N SER A 479 1.31 36.80 1.34
CA SER A 479 2.33 36.73 2.39
C SER A 479 3.68 37.28 1.93
N GLU A 480 4.53 37.69 2.87
CA GLU A 480 5.88 38.17 2.60
C GLU A 480 6.75 37.03 2.04
N GLU A 481 6.54 35.80 2.51
CA GLU A 481 7.25 34.63 2.04
C GLU A 481 6.88 34.26 0.59
N GLU A 482 5.61 34.43 0.21
CA GLU A 482 5.15 34.28 -1.18
C GLU A 482 5.78 35.35 -2.08
N GLN A 483 5.80 36.61 -1.62
CA GLN A 483 6.47 37.70 -2.33
C GLN A 483 7.97 37.39 -2.54
N ALA A 484 8.67 36.93 -1.49
CA ALA A 484 10.07 36.56 -1.58
C ALA A 484 10.29 35.38 -2.56
N PHE A 485 9.39 34.40 -2.57
CA PHE A 485 9.43 33.30 -3.54
C PHE A 485 9.29 33.82 -4.98
N LEU A 486 8.31 34.69 -5.26
CA LEU A 486 8.10 35.26 -6.60
C LEU A 486 9.30 36.10 -7.07
N VAL A 487 9.91 36.90 -6.18
CA VAL A 487 11.09 37.72 -6.50
C VAL A 487 12.28 36.86 -6.94
N ARG A 488 12.46 35.66 -6.39
CA ARG A 488 13.57 34.76 -6.79
C ARG A 488 13.52 34.39 -8.27
N PHE A 489 12.32 34.25 -8.85
CA PHE A 489 12.13 33.88 -10.26
C PHE A 489 11.93 35.08 -11.18
N THR A 490 11.65 36.26 -10.63
CA THR A 490 11.35 37.48 -11.39
C THR A 490 12.41 38.58 -11.27
N SER A 491 13.48 38.36 -10.49
CA SER A 491 14.53 39.35 -10.24
C SER A 491 15.20 39.96 -11.49
N THR A 492 15.17 39.26 -12.63
CA THR A 492 15.77 39.72 -13.88
C THR A 492 14.82 40.45 -14.82
N SER A 493 13.50 40.47 -14.55
CA SER A 493 12.51 41.13 -15.41
C SER A 493 11.17 41.39 -14.72
N TYR A 494 10.48 42.47 -15.09
CA TYR A 494 9.13 42.75 -14.61
C TYR A 494 8.12 41.73 -15.12
N HIS A 495 7.24 41.27 -14.22
CA HIS A 495 6.15 40.34 -14.51
C HIS A 495 4.82 40.94 -14.02
N TRP A 496 3.74 40.67 -14.75
CA TRP A 496 2.40 41.04 -14.31
C TRP A 496 1.95 40.15 -13.15
N ILE A 497 1.26 40.76 -12.19
CA ILE A 497 0.54 40.10 -11.09
C ILE A 497 -0.93 40.48 -11.16
N GLY A 498 -1.78 39.78 -10.41
CA GLY A 498 -3.24 39.88 -10.51
C GLY A 498 -3.85 41.13 -9.88
N LEU A 499 -3.05 42.08 -9.40
CA LEU A 499 -3.54 43.28 -8.71
C LEU A 499 -4.06 44.30 -9.72
N THR A 500 -5.30 44.74 -9.56
CA THR A 500 -5.97 45.67 -10.48
C THR A 500 -6.97 46.56 -9.75
N ASP A 501 -7.11 47.79 -10.20
CA ASP A 501 -8.16 48.75 -9.81
C ASP A 501 -9.09 49.08 -10.98
N GLY A 502 -9.00 48.34 -12.09
CA GLY A 502 -9.69 48.65 -13.35
C GLY A 502 -11.23 48.62 -13.32
N SER A 503 -11.87 48.35 -12.18
CA SER A 503 -13.33 48.59 -12.02
C SER A 503 -13.67 49.86 -11.28
N GLU A 504 -12.82 50.32 -10.37
CA GLU A 504 -13.00 51.55 -9.62
C GLU A 504 -11.61 52.07 -9.23
N GLU A 505 -11.22 53.20 -9.82
CA GLU A 505 -9.92 53.83 -9.61
C GLU A 505 -9.65 54.04 -8.11
N GLY A 506 -8.49 53.56 -7.63
CA GLY A 506 -8.12 53.61 -6.22
C GLY A 506 -8.64 52.45 -5.36
N SER A 507 -9.47 51.54 -5.91
CA SER A 507 -9.97 50.34 -5.24
C SER A 507 -9.30 49.08 -5.78
N TRP A 508 -8.14 48.76 -5.21
CA TRP A 508 -7.33 47.60 -5.60
C TRP A 508 -7.96 46.26 -5.17
N ARG A 509 -7.91 45.27 -6.06
CA ARG A 509 -8.32 43.89 -5.80
C ARG A 509 -7.46 42.88 -6.58
N TRP A 510 -7.50 41.63 -6.16
CA TRP A 510 -6.92 40.52 -6.90
C TRP A 510 -7.92 39.92 -7.90
N VAL A 511 -7.46 39.62 -9.11
CA VAL A 511 -8.29 39.07 -10.19
C VAL A 511 -8.73 37.61 -9.93
N ASP A 512 -7.99 36.88 -9.09
CA ASP A 512 -8.30 35.51 -8.67
C ASP A 512 -9.39 35.42 -7.57
N GLY A 513 -9.90 36.58 -7.11
CA GLY A 513 -10.91 36.68 -6.06
C GLY A 513 -10.35 36.73 -4.64
N THR A 514 -9.02 36.70 -4.47
CA THR A 514 -8.39 36.78 -3.16
C THR A 514 -8.67 38.14 -2.50
N PRO A 515 -9.05 38.20 -1.21
CA PRO A 515 -9.29 39.47 -0.52
C PRO A 515 -8.03 40.34 -0.48
N PHE A 516 -8.15 41.61 -0.88
CA PHE A 516 -7.05 42.57 -0.81
C PHE A 516 -6.95 43.19 0.58
N ASN A 517 -5.78 43.11 1.22
CA ASN A 517 -5.53 43.67 2.55
C ASN A 517 -4.65 44.93 2.47
N VAL A 518 -5.29 46.10 2.61
CA VAL A 518 -4.63 47.42 2.55
C VAL A 518 -3.61 47.64 3.68
N ALA A 519 -3.77 46.97 4.83
CA ALA A 519 -2.90 47.18 5.99
C ALA A 519 -1.54 46.48 5.82
N GLN A 520 -1.51 45.31 5.15
CA GLN A 520 -0.28 44.58 4.84
C GLN A 520 0.48 45.17 3.65
N SER A 521 -0.19 45.88 2.74
CA SER A 521 0.44 46.46 1.54
C SER A 521 1.20 47.77 1.78
N ARG A 522 1.17 48.32 3.01
CA ARG A 522 1.76 49.62 3.37
C ARG A 522 2.95 49.52 4.34
N ALA A 523 3.26 48.31 4.82
CA ALA A 523 4.45 48.01 5.61
C ALA A 523 5.63 47.71 4.67
#